data_AF-A0A415TT92-F1
#
_entry.id   AF-A0A415TT92-F1
#
_cell.length_a   1.000
_cell.length_b   1.000
_cell.length_c   1.000
_cell.angle_alpha   90.00
_cell.angle_beta   90.00
_cell.angle_gamma   90.00
#
_symmetry.space_group_name_H-M   'P 1'
#
loop_
_entity.id
_entity.type
_entity.pdbx_description
1 polymer ?
#
loop_
_entity_poly.entity_id
_entity_poly.type
_entity_poly.pdbx_seq_one_letter_code
_entity_poly.pdbx_strand_id
1 'polypeptide(L)' 'MRRFEVGKIYKEHESRPYIVIARTKKTVTVQRIVHQGRPNEFREEAETKRVYEWEGREVINPHDETIEA' A
#
# COMPACT_ATOMS: atom_id res chain seq x y z
N MET A 1 -7.23 15.44 5.19
CA MET A 1 -7.38 14.37 4.18
C MET A 1 -6.06 13.65 4.03
N ARG A 2 -5.94 12.41 4.51
CA ARG A 2 -4.70 11.63 4.38
C ARG A 2 -4.67 10.93 3.03
N ARG A 3 -3.51 10.98 2.37
CA ARG A 3 -3.32 10.46 1.00
C ARG A 3 -2.11 9.55 0.95
N PHE A 4 -2.12 8.60 0.04
CA PHE A 4 -0.97 7.75 -0.21
C PHE A 4 0.20 8.57 -0.75
N GLU A 5 1.37 8.40 -0.15
CA GLU A 5 2.60 9.11 -0.50
C GLU A 5 3.57 8.15 -1.19
N VAL A 6 4.11 8.56 -2.34
CA VAL A 6 5.09 7.76 -3.07
C VAL A 6 6.36 7.58 -2.23
N GLY A 7 6.85 6.35 -2.17
CA GLY A 7 8.01 5.95 -1.36
C GLY A 7 7.69 5.61 0.09
N LYS A 8 6.46 5.86 0.55
CA LYS A 8 6.04 5.54 1.92
C LYS A 8 5.60 4.08 2.04
N ILE A 9 5.95 3.47 3.17
CA ILE A 9 5.54 2.12 3.53
C ILE A 9 4.35 2.22 4.47
N TYR A 10 3.29 1.51 4.11
CA TYR A 10 2.06 1.39 4.89
C TYR A 10 1.95 -0.04 5.42
N LYS A 11 1.69 -0.15 6.72
CA LYS A 11 1.58 -1.42 7.43
C LYS A 11 0.53 -1.25 8.53
N GLU A 12 -0.64 -1.84 8.33
CA GLU A 12 -1.56 -2.06 9.45
C GLU A 12 -1.09 -3.25 10.29
N HIS A 13 -1.47 -3.29 11.56
CA HIS A 13 -0.91 -4.16 12.61
C HIS A 13 -0.52 -5.57 12.15
N GLU A 14 -1.48 -6.32 11.59
CA GLU A 14 -1.32 -7.71 11.13
C GLU A 14 -1.17 -7.82 9.60
N SER A 15 -1.30 -6.71 8.89
CA SER A 15 -1.25 -6.67 7.43
C SER A 15 0.19 -6.71 6.94
N ARG A 16 0.36 -7.24 5.72
CA ARG A 16 1.67 -7.21 5.07
C ARG A 16 2.06 -5.77 4.74
N PRO A 17 3.34 -5.38 4.85
CA PRO A 17 3.77 -4.04 4.51
C PRO A 17 3.74 -3.83 2.99
N TYR A 18 3.22 -2.69 2.56
CA TYR A 18 3.21 -2.26 1.16
C TYR A 18 3.93 -0.93 1.00
N ILE A 19 4.77 -0.83 -0.03
CA ILE A 19 5.36 0.44 -0.45
C ILE A 19 4.57 1.02 -1.63
N VAL A 20 4.28 2.31 -1.58
CA VAL A 20 3.69 3.02 -2.72
C VAL A 20 4.78 3.37 -3.73
N ILE A 21 4.66 2.88 -4.96
CA ILE A 21 5.61 3.13 -6.05
C ILE A 21 5.16 4.30 -6.92
N ALA A 22 3.86 4.41 -7.17
CA ALA A 22 3.30 5.48 -7.98
C ALA A 22 1.91 5.86 -7.48
N ARG A 23 1.53 7.11 -7.68
CA ARG A 23 0.21 7.62 -7.29
C ARG A 23 -0.34 8.52 -8.37
N THR A 24 -1.60 8.30 -8.74
CA THR A 24 -2.37 9.15 -9.64
C THR A 24 -3.56 9.77 -8.89
N LYS A 25 -4.42 10.53 -9.60
CA LYS A 25 -5.63 11.10 -8.98
C LYS A 25 -6.63 10.04 -8.50
N LYS A 26 -6.65 8.85 -9.11
CA LYS A 26 -7.68 7.81 -8.88
C LYS A 26 -7.11 6.46 -8.49
N THR A 27 -5.80 6.25 -8.65
CA THR A 27 -5.15 4.97 -8.45
C THR A 27 -3.83 5.14 -7.72
N VAL A 28 -3.39 4.06 -7.09
CA VAL A 28 -2.08 3.93 -6.49
C VAL A 28 -1.49 2.60 -6.93
N THR A 29 -0.19 2.59 -7.22
CA THR A 29 0.57 1.38 -7.50
C THR A 29 1.37 1.05 -6.26
N VAL A 30 1.14 -0.15 -5.72
CA VAL A 30 1.79 -0.63 -4.51
C VAL A 30 2.58 -1.90 -4.80
N GLN A 31 3.58 -2.15 -3.97
CA GLN A 31 4.34 -3.37 -4.01
C GLN A 31 4.43 -3.94 -2.61
N ARG A 32 4.07 -5.21 -2.47
CA ARG A 32 4.15 -5.90 -1.19
C ARG A 32 5.61 -6.19 -0.85
N ILE A 33 6.00 -5.90 0.39
CA ILE A 33 7.29 -6.27 0.95
C ILE A 33 7.09 -7.53 1.79
N VAL A 34 7.69 -8.64 1.35
CA VAL A 34 7.61 -9.92 2.04
C VAL A 34 8.83 -10.05 2.95
N HIS A 35 8.61 -10.51 4.18
CA HIS A 35 9.65 -10.66 5.20
C HIS A 35 10.43 -9.37 5.51
N GLN A 36 9.74 -8.22 5.55
CA GLN A 36 10.37 -6.93 5.84
C GLN A 36 11.30 -6.99 7.07
N GLY A 37 12.56 -6.58 6.89
CA GLY A 37 13.60 -6.57 7.93
C GLY A 37 14.28 -7.92 8.18
N ARG A 38 14.01 -8.96 7.37
CA ARG A 38 14.69 -10.27 7.46
C ARG A 38 15.69 -10.46 6.31
N PRO A 39 16.66 -11.39 6.44
CA PRO A 39 17.65 -11.65 5.40
C PRO A 39 17.05 -12.13 4.07
N ASN A 40 15.86 -12.74 4.11
CA ASN A 40 15.11 -13.19 2.93
C ASN A 40 14.00 -12.20 2.54
N GLU A 41 14.19 -10.91 2.79
CA GLU A 41 13.28 -9.87 2.32
C GLU A 41 13.26 -9.84 0.79
N PHE A 42 12.06 -9.79 0.22
CA PHE A 42 11.89 -9.55 -1.21
C PHE A 42 10.62 -8.74 -1.47
N ARG A 43 10.50 -8.23 -2.69
CA ARG A 43 9.35 -7.46 -3.12
C ARG A 43 8.58 -8.23 -4.19
N GLU A 44 7.28 -8.34 -4.04
CA GLU A 44 6.41 -9.01 -5.03
C GLU A 44 6.19 -8.13 -6.27
N GLU A 45 5.43 -8.62 -7.25
CA GLU A 45 5.05 -7.79 -8.40
C GLU A 45 4.23 -6.57 -7.95
N ALA A 46 4.43 -5.44 -8.62
CA ALA A 46 3.68 -4.23 -8.33
C ALA A 46 2.25 -4.34 -8.86
N GLU A 47 1.27 -4.00 -8.04
CA GLU A 47 -0.15 -4.02 -8.41
C GLU A 47 -0.73 -2.61 -8.35
N THR A 48 -1.62 -2.28 -9.30
CA THR A 48 -2.31 -0.98 -9.32
C THR A 48 -3.73 -1.14 -8.81
N LYS A 49 -4.10 -0.34 -7.81
CA LYS A 49 -5.43 -0.33 -7.19
C LYS A 49 -6.09 1.03 -7.30
N ARG A 50 -7.42 0.99 -7.37
CA ARG A 50 -8.24 2.19 -7.24
C ARG A 50 -8.21 2.66 -5.79
N VAL A 51 -8.11 3.97 -5.63
CA VAL A 51 -8.20 4.63 -4.33
C VAL A 51 -9.66 4.93 -4.03
N TYR A 52 -10.07 4.61 -2.81
CA TYR A 52 -11.36 4.97 -2.22
C TYR A 52 -11.16 6.01 -1.13
N GLU A 53 -12.17 6.83 -0.91
CA GLU A 53 -12.19 7.79 0.20
C GLU A 53 -13.09 7.23 1.29
N TRP A 54 -12.55 7.14 2.51
CA TRP A 54 -13.28 6.70 3.70
C TRP A 54 -12.94 7.63 4.84
N GLU A 55 -13.93 8.30 5.45
CA GLU A 55 -13.76 9.17 6.64
C GLU A 55 -12.57 10.16 6.56
N GLY A 56 -12.29 10.69 5.37
CA GLY A 56 -11.20 11.66 5.16
C GLY A 56 -9.79 11.05 4.99
N ARG A 57 -9.67 9.75 4.77
CA ARG A 57 -8.45 9.05 4.38
C ARG A 57 -8.63 8.28 3.05
N GLU A 58 -7.54 8.13 2.32
CA GLU A 58 -7.47 7.26 1.15
C GLU A 58 -7.30 5.80 1.62
N VAL A 59 -8.04 4.88 0.99
CA VAL A 59 -8.05 3.45 1.29
C VAL A 59 -7.93 2.65 -0.01
N ILE A 60 -7.16 1.55 0.03
CA ILE A 60 -7.07 0.57 -1.06
C ILE A 60 -7.27 -0.86 -0.55
N ASN A 61 -7.64 -1.77 -1.46
CA ASN A 61 -7.82 -3.19 -1.17
C ASN A 61 -6.99 -4.10 -2.10
N PRO A 62 -5.70 -4.32 -1.81
CA PRO A 62 -4.90 -5.38 -2.42
C PRO A 62 -5.11 -6.72 -1.71
N HIS A 63 -5.27 -7.81 -2.47
CA HIS A 63 -5.32 -9.20 -1.98
C HIS A 63 -6.11 -9.41 -0.66
N ASP A 64 -7.38 -8.98 -0.63
CA ASP A 64 -8.30 -9.09 0.53
C ASP A 64 -7.85 -8.35 1.81
N GLU A 65 -6.77 -7.58 1.74
CA GLU A 65 -6.31 -6.69 2.79
C GLU A 65 -6.89 -5.28 2.59
N THR A 66 -6.99 -4.51 3.67
CA THR A 66 -7.28 -3.07 3.61
C THR A 66 -6.00 -2.34 3.98
N ILE A 67 -5.70 -1.27 3.26
CA ILE A 67 -4.56 -0.40 3.56
C ILE A 67 -5.05 1.03 3.53
N GLU A 68 -4.63 1.80 4.52
CA GLU A 68 -5.07 3.17 4.76
C GLU A 68 -3.89 4.14 4.73
N ALA A 69 -4.16 5.38 4.32
CA ALA A 69 -3.18 6.47 4.20
C ALA A 69 -2.88 7.26 5.49
#